data_AF-A0A2W1LU30-F1
#
_entry.id   AF-A0A2W1LU30-F1
#
_cell.length_a   1.000
_cell.length_b   1.000
_cell.length_c   1.000
_cell.angle_alpha   90.00
_cell.angle_beta   90.00
_cell.angle_gamma   90.00
#
_symmetry.space_group_name_H-M   'P 1'
#
loop_
_entity.id
_entity.type
_entity.pdbx_description
1 polymer ?
#
loop_
_entity_poly.entity_id
_entity_poly.type
_entity_poly.pdbx_seq_one_letter_code
_entity_poly.pdbx_strand_id
1 'polypeptide(L)'
;MCTVCAIFALTLAGCGSKTKSFQGQIEEITTDKLVVDCTDEVNKGKKGDINAIGYGCSVQLTPVTTYSDEAGNKLAVKDLTDGAMVNITLAKPVNIRSGFESDKPLVLTAQEVVVLSRSPVTSVDQIIAAIEGQGITLSERASRSKSVFERTLQGVEPEVFTIPDEGELYIFAFSSEQEQLEGWSEFLDQTATADMVAYKNYNIDSFLILFAYKNLETDADRKIQHAIDELSEW
;
A
#
# COMPACT_ATOMS: atom_id res chain seq x y z
N MET A 1 30.20 -28.35 -33.04
CA MET A 1 30.49 -27.03 -33.64
C MET A 1 29.21 -26.48 -34.22
N CYS A 2 28.65 -25.45 -33.60
CA CYS A 2 28.03 -24.30 -34.28
C CYS A 2 27.59 -23.30 -33.22
N THR A 3 28.43 -22.28 -33.09
CA THR A 3 28.20 -21.01 -32.42
C THR A 3 26.94 -20.35 -32.98
N VAL A 4 25.99 -19.97 -32.13
CA VAL A 4 25.15 -18.79 -32.37
C VAL A 4 25.03 -18.05 -31.05
N CYS A 5 25.97 -17.11 -30.83
CA CYS A 5 25.75 -15.97 -29.94
C CYS A 5 24.60 -15.17 -30.54
N ALA A 6 23.41 -15.30 -29.96
CA ALA A 6 22.30 -14.39 -30.25
C ALA A 6 22.62 -13.05 -29.58
N ILE A 7 23.26 -12.17 -30.35
CA ILE A 7 23.40 -10.76 -30.05
C ILE A 7 21.98 -10.19 -29.94
N PHE A 8 21.53 -9.95 -28.71
CA PHE A 8 20.34 -9.15 -28.44
C PHE A 8 20.65 -7.73 -28.93
N ALA A 9 20.18 -7.43 -30.14
CA ALA A 9 20.21 -6.08 -30.68
C ALA A 9 19.33 -5.20 -29.78
N LEU A 10 19.97 -4.37 -28.97
CA LEU A 10 19.37 -3.23 -28.29
C LEU A 10 18.80 -2.29 -29.35
N THR A 11 17.53 -2.49 -29.71
CA THR A 11 16.79 -1.49 -30.48
C THR A 11 16.44 -0.36 -29.53
N LEU A 12 17.30 0.66 -29.52
CA LEU A 12 16.99 2.00 -29.03
C LEU A 12 15.88 2.60 -29.91
N ALA A 13 14.62 2.26 -29.64
CA ALA A 13 13.46 2.92 -30.23
C ALA A 13 13.18 4.22 -29.46
N GLY A 14 14.01 5.24 -29.69
CA GLY A 14 13.71 6.62 -29.33
C GLY A 14 12.80 7.25 -30.36
N CYS A 15 11.50 7.02 -30.25
CA CYS A 15 10.43 7.74 -30.93
C CYS A 15 9.33 7.95 -29.90
N GLY A 16 8.73 9.15 -29.80
CA GLY A 16 7.63 9.46 -28.89
C GLY A 16 6.41 8.59 -29.19
N SER A 17 6.46 7.34 -28.71
CA SER A 17 5.49 6.31 -29.00
C SER A 17 4.21 6.64 -28.25
N LYS A 18 3.08 6.55 -28.94
CA LYS A 18 1.78 6.66 -28.29
C LYS A 18 1.71 5.60 -27.20
N THR A 19 1.47 6.03 -25.98
CA THR A 19 1.25 5.20 -24.81
C THR A 19 -0.10 4.51 -24.96
N LYS A 20 -0.11 3.18 -24.93
CA LYS A 20 -1.35 2.38 -24.85
C LYS A 20 -1.68 2.07 -23.38
N SER A 21 -0.67 1.80 -22.58
CA SER A 21 -0.81 1.60 -21.15
C SER A 21 0.39 2.18 -20.40
N PHE A 22 0.19 2.53 -19.14
CA PHE A 22 1.24 3.01 -18.25
C PHE A 22 0.90 2.61 -16.80
N GLN A 23 1.94 2.54 -15.97
CA GLN A 23 1.81 2.27 -14.56
C GLN A 23 2.04 3.54 -13.75
N GLY A 24 1.38 3.65 -12.61
CA GLY A 24 1.53 4.79 -11.71
C GLY A 24 0.72 4.64 -10.43
N GLN A 25 1.06 5.47 -9.46
CA GLN A 25 0.36 5.53 -8.18
C GLN A 25 -0.88 6.42 -8.32
N ILE A 26 -2.02 6.00 -7.75
CA ILE A 26 -3.20 6.87 -7.64
C ILE A 26 -2.91 8.00 -6.65
N GLU A 27 -3.05 9.25 -7.08
CA GLU A 27 -2.91 10.45 -6.26
C GLU A 27 -4.26 10.99 -5.78
N GLU A 28 -5.33 10.80 -6.57
CA GLU A 28 -6.68 11.28 -6.26
C GLU A 28 -7.73 10.41 -6.99
N ILE A 29 -8.82 10.07 -6.29
CA ILE A 29 -9.98 9.37 -6.85
C ILE A 29 -11.24 10.24 -6.78
N THR A 30 -11.93 10.39 -7.92
CA THR A 30 -13.31 10.90 -7.98
C THR A 30 -14.22 9.90 -8.71
N THR A 31 -15.53 10.18 -8.74
CA THR A 31 -16.53 9.30 -9.37
C THR A 31 -16.30 9.06 -10.87
N ASP A 32 -15.66 10.01 -11.55
CA ASP A 32 -15.50 10.08 -13.00
C ASP A 32 -14.05 10.24 -13.46
N LYS A 33 -13.10 10.33 -12.53
CA LYS A 33 -11.70 10.61 -12.83
C LYS A 33 -10.76 9.96 -11.80
N LEU A 34 -9.58 9.55 -12.27
CA LEU A 34 -8.41 9.25 -11.45
C LEU A 34 -7.31 10.25 -11.77
N VAL A 35 -6.57 10.72 -10.77
CA VAL A 35 -5.26 11.32 -10.99
C VAL A 35 -4.21 10.26 -10.65
N VAL A 36 -3.34 9.97 -11.62
CA VAL A 36 -2.32 8.93 -11.48
C VAL A 36 -0.95 9.53 -11.80
N ASP A 37 0.06 9.24 -10.99
CA ASP A 37 1.44 9.63 -11.29
C ASP A 37 1.87 9.01 -12.63
N CYS A 38 2.18 9.86 -13.60
CA CYS A 38 2.66 9.47 -14.91
C CYS A 38 4.04 10.06 -15.24
N THR A 39 4.81 10.44 -14.21
CA THR A 39 6.14 11.05 -14.33
C THR A 39 7.07 10.25 -15.22
N ASP A 40 7.11 8.92 -15.04
CA ASP A 40 7.96 8.04 -15.83
C ASP A 40 7.54 8.02 -17.30
N GLU A 41 6.24 7.98 -17.57
CA GLU A 41 5.73 7.92 -18.94
C GLU A 41 5.88 9.26 -19.67
N VAL A 42 5.76 10.39 -18.97
CA VAL A 42 6.05 11.74 -19.50
C VAL A 42 7.53 11.89 -19.86
N ASN A 43 8.42 11.39 -19.01
CA ASN A 43 9.87 11.48 -19.22
C ASN A 43 10.44 10.36 -20.10
N LYS A 44 9.63 9.39 -20.48
CA LYS A 44 10.05 8.23 -21.28
C LYS A 44 10.74 8.64 -22.57
N GLY A 45 11.99 8.19 -22.73
CA GLY A 45 12.81 8.48 -23.90
C GLY A 45 13.24 9.94 -24.04
N LYS A 46 13.02 10.79 -23.02
CA LYS A 46 13.54 12.17 -23.01
C LYS A 46 15.06 12.16 -22.90
N LYS A 47 15.70 13.07 -23.64
CA LYS A 47 17.14 13.34 -23.56
C LYS A 47 17.32 14.74 -22.98
N GLY A 48 18.23 14.91 -22.04
CA GLY A 48 18.47 16.18 -21.33
C GLY A 48 17.74 16.25 -19.99
N ASP A 49 17.55 17.47 -19.48
CA ASP A 49 17.07 17.70 -18.11
C ASP A 49 15.65 17.16 -17.89
N ILE A 50 15.51 16.37 -16.82
CA ILE A 50 14.24 15.90 -16.29
C ILE A 50 13.87 16.84 -15.15
N ASN A 51 12.64 17.37 -15.18
CA ASN A 51 12.16 18.22 -14.10
C ASN A 51 12.00 17.38 -12.84
N ALA A 52 12.39 17.92 -11.69
CA ALA A 52 12.23 17.26 -10.39
C ALA A 52 10.79 17.29 -9.85
N ILE A 53 9.84 17.85 -10.61
CA ILE A 53 8.44 17.96 -10.25
C ILE A 53 7.70 16.79 -10.91
N GLY A 54 6.96 16.01 -10.10
CA GLY A 54 6.13 14.91 -10.58
C GLY A 54 4.99 15.38 -11.49
N TYR A 55 4.49 14.48 -12.33
CA TYR A 55 3.42 14.74 -13.29
C TYR A 55 2.20 13.88 -12.98
N GLY A 56 1.10 14.52 -12.57
CA GLY A 56 -0.20 13.87 -12.41
C GLY A 56 -0.99 13.81 -13.73
N CYS A 57 -1.39 12.62 -14.14
CA CYS A 57 -2.25 12.39 -15.31
C CYS A 57 -3.71 12.25 -14.89
N SER A 58 -4.56 13.18 -15.35
CA SER A 58 -6.02 13.07 -15.20
C SER A 58 -6.60 12.06 -16.20
N VAL A 59 -7.05 10.91 -15.70
CA VAL A 59 -7.63 9.81 -16.46
C VAL A 59 -9.14 9.76 -16.23
N GLN A 60 -9.93 9.91 -17.29
CA GLN A 60 -11.38 9.81 -17.25
C GLN A 60 -11.84 8.35 -17.14
N LEU A 61 -12.76 8.11 -16.21
CA LEU A 61 -13.49 6.87 -16.04
C LEU A 61 -14.81 6.93 -16.80
N THR A 62 -15.20 5.82 -17.42
CA THR A 62 -16.44 5.73 -18.21
C THR A 62 -17.24 4.49 -17.80
N PRO A 63 -18.53 4.40 -18.15
CA PRO A 63 -19.33 3.20 -17.85
C PRO A 63 -18.81 1.90 -18.48
N VAL A 64 -17.90 2.00 -19.47
CA VAL A 64 -17.28 0.83 -20.13
C VAL A 64 -15.89 0.51 -19.57
N THR A 65 -15.36 1.33 -18.66
CA THR A 65 -14.07 1.08 -18.02
C THR A 65 -14.19 -0.14 -17.11
N THR A 66 -13.28 -1.10 -17.27
CA THR A 66 -13.21 -2.30 -16.42
C THR A 66 -12.17 -2.14 -15.32
N TYR A 67 -12.42 -2.76 -14.17
CA TYR A 67 -11.53 -2.73 -13.01
C TYR A 67 -11.24 -4.17 -12.56
N SER A 68 -9.98 -4.48 -12.32
CA SER A 68 -9.57 -5.78 -11.79
C SER A 68 -8.30 -5.71 -10.94
N ASP A 69 -8.03 -6.76 -10.18
CA ASP A 69 -6.72 -6.99 -9.57
C ASP A 69 -5.78 -7.75 -10.54
N GLU A 70 -4.55 -8.05 -10.11
CA GLU A 70 -3.58 -8.83 -10.89
C GLU A 70 -4.03 -10.28 -11.16
N ALA A 71 -4.89 -10.84 -10.31
CA ALA A 71 -5.45 -12.18 -10.46
C ALA A 71 -6.62 -12.22 -11.47
N GLY A 72 -7.11 -11.07 -11.90
CA GLY A 72 -8.25 -10.92 -12.81
C GLY A 72 -9.61 -10.95 -12.11
N ASN A 73 -9.65 -10.86 -10.78
CA ASN A 73 -10.88 -10.66 -10.04
C ASN A 73 -11.44 -9.28 -10.37
N LYS A 74 -12.76 -9.19 -10.53
CA LYS A 74 -13.42 -7.93 -10.90
C LYS A 74 -13.56 -7.04 -9.67
N LEU A 75 -13.20 -5.78 -9.85
CA LEU A 75 -13.35 -4.72 -8.86
C LEU A 75 -14.44 -3.71 -9.29
N ALA A 76 -14.84 -2.86 -8.37
CA ALA A 76 -15.59 -1.64 -8.61
C ALA A 76 -14.72 -0.40 -8.35
N VAL A 77 -15.14 0.76 -8.84
CA VAL A 77 -14.43 2.04 -8.64
C VAL A 77 -14.19 2.35 -7.15
N LYS A 78 -15.15 1.97 -6.29
CA LYS A 78 -15.08 2.16 -4.84
C LYS A 78 -14.02 1.30 -4.13
N ASP A 79 -13.54 0.25 -4.81
CA ASP A 79 -12.51 -0.66 -4.29
C ASP A 79 -11.10 -0.14 -4.66
N LEU A 80 -11.00 0.95 -5.44
CA LEU A 80 -9.75 1.66 -5.68
C LEU A 80 -9.43 2.54 -4.47
N THR A 81 -8.14 2.59 -4.11
CA THR A 81 -7.65 3.37 -2.98
C THR A 81 -6.57 4.36 -3.41
N ASP A 82 -6.56 5.54 -2.79
CA ASP A 82 -5.47 6.51 -2.95
C ASP A 82 -4.16 5.83 -2.54
N GLY A 83 -3.12 6.04 -3.33
CA GLY A 83 -1.81 5.43 -3.12
C GLY A 83 -1.64 4.03 -3.72
N ALA A 84 -2.68 3.40 -4.27
CA ALA A 84 -2.54 2.11 -4.96
C ALA A 84 -1.73 2.25 -6.26
N MET A 85 -0.88 1.25 -6.56
CA MET A 85 -0.24 1.17 -7.87
C MET A 85 -1.19 0.54 -8.87
N VAL A 86 -1.39 1.19 -10.00
CA VAL A 86 -2.27 0.72 -11.07
C VAL A 86 -1.56 0.67 -12.41
N ASN A 87 -1.95 -0.28 -13.25
CA ASN A 87 -1.72 -0.24 -14.68
C ASN A 87 -2.98 0.27 -15.38
N ILE A 88 -2.87 1.43 -16.02
CA ILE A 88 -3.94 2.04 -16.80
C ILE A 88 -3.76 1.65 -18.26
N THR A 89 -4.76 0.98 -18.84
CA THR A 89 -4.87 0.81 -20.29
C THR A 89 -5.82 1.87 -20.85
N LEU A 90 -5.34 2.65 -21.81
CA LEU A 90 -6.10 3.72 -22.44
C LEU A 90 -6.99 3.19 -23.57
N ALA A 91 -8.20 3.76 -23.68
CA ALA A 91 -9.14 3.45 -24.78
C ALA A 91 -8.57 3.78 -26.16
N LYS A 92 -7.66 4.74 -26.25
CA LYS A 92 -6.91 5.06 -27.46
C LYS A 92 -5.46 5.35 -27.08
N PRO A 93 -4.47 4.93 -27.89
CA PRO A 93 -3.09 5.30 -27.62
C PRO A 93 -2.87 6.82 -27.74
N VAL A 94 -2.28 7.43 -26.72
CA VAL A 94 -2.05 8.88 -26.62
C VAL A 94 -0.58 9.15 -26.35
N ASN A 95 -0.01 10.22 -26.91
CA ASN A 95 1.32 10.69 -26.53
C ASN A 95 1.18 11.56 -25.28
N ILE A 96 1.41 10.97 -24.10
CA ILE A 96 1.20 11.64 -22.81
C ILE A 96 2.13 12.85 -22.67
N ARG A 97 3.40 12.70 -23.02
CA ARG A 97 4.40 13.77 -22.99
C ARG A 97 3.95 15.03 -23.74
N SER A 98 3.35 14.86 -24.91
CA SER A 98 2.89 16.02 -25.71
C SER A 98 1.81 16.85 -25.02
N GLY A 99 1.07 16.28 -24.07
CA GLY A 99 0.08 17.00 -23.27
C GLY A 99 0.69 18.00 -22.29
N PHE A 100 1.94 17.78 -21.86
CA PHE A 100 2.65 18.68 -20.95
C PHE A 100 3.58 19.65 -21.68
N GLU A 101 3.91 19.36 -22.94
CA GLU A 101 4.73 20.21 -23.81
C GLU A 101 3.89 21.14 -24.71
N SER A 102 2.57 20.99 -24.74
CA SER A 102 1.67 21.78 -25.58
C SER A 102 0.54 22.42 -24.80
N ASP A 103 0.01 23.54 -25.29
CA ASP A 103 -1.15 24.24 -24.69
C ASP A 103 -2.49 23.50 -24.88
N LYS A 104 -2.47 22.25 -25.38
CA LYS A 104 -3.70 21.48 -25.62
C LYS A 104 -4.00 20.59 -24.42
N PRO A 105 -5.23 20.63 -23.89
CA PRO A 105 -5.63 19.74 -22.80
C PRO A 105 -5.54 18.29 -23.27
N LEU A 106 -4.77 17.50 -22.54
CA LEU A 106 -4.66 16.07 -22.75
C LEU A 106 -5.83 15.37 -22.06
N VAL A 107 -6.64 14.66 -22.85
CA VAL A 107 -7.70 13.81 -22.29
C VAL A 107 -7.25 12.36 -22.38
N LEU A 108 -7.08 11.74 -21.23
CA LEU A 108 -6.85 10.31 -21.10
C LEU A 108 -8.16 9.64 -20.71
N THR A 109 -8.53 8.56 -21.38
CA THR A 109 -9.73 7.79 -21.06
C THR A 109 -9.34 6.35 -20.81
N ALA A 110 -9.67 5.83 -19.62
CA ALA A 110 -9.37 4.46 -19.26
C ALA A 110 -10.30 3.48 -19.98
N GLN A 111 -9.71 2.48 -20.64
CA GLN A 111 -10.41 1.26 -21.03
C GLN A 111 -10.44 0.25 -19.89
N GLU A 112 -9.32 0.13 -19.19
CA GLU A 112 -9.13 -0.84 -18.11
C GLU A 112 -8.16 -0.28 -17.08
N VAL A 113 -8.45 -0.55 -15.81
CA VAL A 113 -7.61 -0.22 -14.65
C VAL A 113 -7.33 -1.54 -13.94
N VAL A 114 -6.06 -1.95 -13.92
CA VAL A 114 -5.63 -3.13 -13.16
C VAL A 114 -4.86 -2.65 -11.94
N VAL A 115 -5.31 -3.02 -10.75
CA VAL A 115 -4.59 -2.71 -9.51
C VAL A 115 -3.47 -3.73 -9.31
N LEU A 116 -2.25 -3.23 -9.18
CA LEU A 116 -1.01 -4.02 -9.10
C LEU A 116 -0.60 -4.25 -7.66
N SER A 117 -0.76 -3.25 -6.80
CA SER A 117 -0.52 -3.36 -5.36
C SER A 117 -1.46 -2.45 -4.58
N ARG A 118 -1.86 -2.90 -3.37
CA ARG A 118 -2.74 -2.13 -2.50
C ARG A 118 -1.98 -0.93 -1.97
N SER A 119 -2.70 0.09 -1.52
CA SER A 119 -2.07 1.17 -0.78
C SER A 119 -1.48 0.58 0.51
N PRO A 120 -0.17 0.71 0.76
CA PRO A 120 0.42 0.20 1.99
C PRO A 120 -0.19 0.96 3.17
N VAL A 121 -0.34 0.25 4.29
CA VAL A 121 -0.59 0.91 5.57
C VAL A 121 0.65 1.73 5.91
N THR A 122 0.45 3.02 6.16
CA THR A 122 1.54 4.00 6.35
C THR A 122 1.47 4.71 7.70
N SER A 123 0.41 4.51 8.49
CA SER A 123 0.24 5.15 9.79
C SER A 123 -0.52 4.29 10.78
N VAL A 124 -0.27 4.53 12.07
CA VAL A 124 -1.02 3.91 13.17
C VAL A 124 -2.49 4.31 13.13
N ASP A 125 -2.80 5.54 12.71
CA ASP A 125 -4.18 6.03 12.57
C ASP A 125 -5.03 5.18 11.61
N GLN A 126 -4.45 4.66 10.53
CA GLN A 126 -5.16 3.75 9.61
C GLN A 126 -5.53 2.43 10.30
N ILE A 127 -4.61 1.89 11.11
CA ILE A 127 -4.83 0.68 11.88
C ILE A 127 -5.91 0.90 12.94
N ILE A 128 -5.84 2.02 13.67
CA ILE A 128 -6.85 2.42 14.66
C ILE A 128 -8.22 2.53 13.99
N ALA A 129 -8.33 3.28 12.89
CA ALA A 129 -9.59 3.49 12.19
C ALA A 129 -10.20 2.17 11.69
N ALA A 130 -9.38 1.25 11.19
CA ALA A 130 -9.84 -0.08 10.77
C ALA A 130 -10.38 -0.91 11.95
N ILE A 131 -9.62 -0.96 13.06
CA ILE A 131 -10.04 -1.69 14.28
C ILE A 131 -11.32 -1.08 14.87
N GLU A 132 -11.42 0.25 14.92
CA GLU A 132 -12.61 0.93 15.42
C GLU A 132 -13.82 0.76 14.51
N GLY A 133 -13.60 0.66 13.20
CA GLY A 133 -14.63 0.29 12.21
C GLY A 133 -15.30 -1.06 12.50
N GLN A 134 -14.61 -1.97 13.19
CA GLN A 134 -15.14 -3.27 13.64
C GLN A 134 -15.91 -3.19 14.97
N GLY A 135 -16.16 -1.98 15.47
CA GLY A 135 -16.87 -1.72 16.71
C GLY A 135 -16.06 -2.06 17.96
N ILE A 136 -14.74 -1.97 17.88
CA ILE A 136 -13.82 -1.95 19.03
C ILE A 136 -13.57 -0.48 19.41
N THR A 137 -13.52 -0.17 20.70
CA THR A 137 -13.09 1.17 21.13
C THR A 137 -11.67 1.09 21.64
N LEU A 138 -10.78 1.89 21.06
CA LEU A 138 -9.40 2.01 21.50
C LEU A 138 -9.26 3.23 22.41
N SER A 139 -8.43 3.11 23.44
CA SER A 139 -8.05 4.22 24.29
C SER A 139 -6.55 4.24 24.45
N GLU A 140 -5.91 5.27 23.88
CA GLU A 140 -4.47 5.47 23.99
C GLU A 140 -4.06 5.58 25.46
N ARG A 141 -2.92 4.96 25.78
CA ARG A 141 -2.33 4.97 27.12
C ARG A 141 -0.84 5.27 27.00
N ALA A 142 -0.35 6.14 27.87
CA ALA A 142 1.09 6.34 28.02
C ALA A 142 1.80 5.03 28.41
N SER A 143 2.92 4.73 27.75
CA SER A 143 3.81 3.62 28.11
C SER A 143 4.26 3.72 29.57
N ARG A 144 4.32 2.58 30.27
CA ARG A 144 4.71 2.48 31.68
C ARG A 144 6.02 1.70 31.87
N SER A 145 6.67 1.26 30.80
CA SER A 145 7.94 0.50 30.69
C SER A 145 8.00 -0.83 31.45
N LYS A 146 6.90 -1.29 32.04
CA LYS A 146 6.89 -2.48 32.93
C LYS A 146 6.45 -3.76 32.23
N SER A 147 5.78 -3.64 31.09
CA SER A 147 5.31 -4.79 30.31
C SER A 147 6.41 -5.27 29.38
N VAL A 148 6.52 -6.60 29.20
CA VAL A 148 7.42 -7.19 28.19
C VAL A 148 7.03 -6.75 26.78
N PHE A 149 5.75 -6.41 26.56
CA PHE A 149 5.22 -5.92 25.30
C PHE A 149 5.49 -4.42 25.06
N GLU A 150 5.93 -3.66 26.07
CA GLU A 150 6.32 -2.25 25.94
C GLU A 150 7.82 -2.07 25.69
N ARG A 151 8.55 -3.18 25.47
CA ARG A 151 9.98 -3.12 25.20
C ARG A 151 10.25 -2.55 23.82
N THR A 152 11.31 -1.77 23.72
CA THR A 152 11.84 -1.29 22.45
C THR A 152 12.32 -2.47 21.61
N LEU A 153 11.92 -2.49 20.33
CA LEU A 153 12.34 -3.48 19.33
C LEU A 153 13.03 -2.74 18.19
N GLN A 154 14.26 -3.09 17.84
CA GLN A 154 15.06 -2.39 16.81
C GLN A 154 15.10 -0.86 17.00
N GLY A 155 15.04 -0.38 18.26
CA GLY A 155 15.00 1.06 18.55
C GLY A 155 13.61 1.72 18.46
N VAL A 156 12.56 0.96 18.12
CA VAL A 156 11.16 1.41 18.02
C VAL A 156 10.40 1.11 19.32
N GLU A 157 9.79 2.14 19.91
CA GLU A 157 8.85 1.98 21.03
C GLU A 157 7.42 1.79 20.49
N PRO A 158 6.58 0.98 21.16
CA PRO A 158 5.21 0.80 20.73
C PRO A 158 4.30 1.93 21.19
N GLU A 159 3.30 2.24 20.37
CA GLU A 159 2.09 2.91 20.82
C GLU A 159 1.19 1.91 21.54
N VAL A 160 0.61 2.31 22.68
CA VAL A 160 -0.12 1.41 23.57
C VAL A 160 -1.57 1.83 23.68
N PHE A 161 -2.48 0.90 23.39
CA PHE A 161 -3.92 1.10 23.47
C PHE A 161 -4.55 0.10 24.42
N THR A 162 -5.60 0.53 25.12
CA THR A 162 -6.44 -0.35 25.93
C THR A 162 -7.72 -0.65 25.17
N ILE A 163 -8.14 -1.91 25.17
CA ILE A 163 -9.47 -2.33 24.78
C ILE A 163 -10.25 -2.66 26.05
N PRO A 164 -11.28 -1.87 26.42
CA PRO A 164 -12.02 -2.07 27.65
C PRO A 164 -12.47 -3.53 27.82
N ASP A 165 -12.15 -4.11 28.97
CA ASP A 165 -12.45 -5.50 29.36
C ASP A 165 -11.80 -6.63 28.54
N GLU A 166 -11.12 -6.32 27.42
CA GLU A 166 -10.57 -7.33 26.51
C GLU A 166 -9.05 -7.49 26.61
N GLY A 167 -8.29 -6.40 26.77
CA GLY A 167 -6.83 -6.47 26.80
C GLY A 167 -6.10 -5.18 26.41
N GLU A 168 -4.84 -5.33 26.02
CA GLU A 168 -3.98 -4.23 25.54
C GLU A 168 -3.42 -4.54 24.16
N LEU A 169 -3.36 -3.51 23.32
CA LEU A 169 -2.80 -3.54 21.98
C LEU A 169 -1.50 -2.72 21.97
N TYR A 170 -0.45 -3.28 21.36
CA TYR A 170 0.86 -2.66 21.21
C TYR A 170 1.17 -2.59 19.73
N ILE A 171 1.33 -1.38 19.18
CA ILE A 171 1.59 -1.16 17.76
C ILE A 171 2.99 -0.59 17.60
N PHE A 172 3.86 -1.31 16.91
CA PHE A 172 5.19 -0.86 16.52
C PHE A 172 5.16 -0.43 15.05
N ALA A 173 5.59 0.80 14.78
CA ALA A 173 5.72 1.36 13.43
C ALA A 173 7.20 1.40 13.03
N PHE A 174 7.62 0.46 12.18
CA PHE A 174 9.00 0.39 11.67
C PHE A 174 9.15 1.21 10.40
N SER A 175 10.39 1.44 9.95
CA SER A 175 10.60 2.17 8.70
C SER A 175 10.36 1.29 7.45
N SER A 176 10.35 -0.04 7.60
CA SER A 176 10.12 -1.00 6.52
C SER A 176 9.58 -2.33 7.04
N GLU A 177 9.03 -3.14 6.13
CA GLU A 177 8.62 -4.52 6.42
C GLU A 177 9.79 -5.40 6.87
N GLN A 178 11.00 -5.16 6.34
CA GLN A 178 12.16 -5.92 6.77
C GLN A 178 12.55 -5.62 8.22
N GLU A 179 12.56 -4.35 8.62
CA GLU A 179 12.77 -3.97 10.02
C GLU A 179 11.66 -4.50 10.94
N GLN A 180 10.42 -4.57 10.44
CA GLN A 180 9.29 -5.19 11.15
C GLN A 180 9.55 -6.68 11.44
N LEU A 181 10.05 -7.43 10.46
CA LEU A 181 10.39 -8.85 10.63
C LEU A 181 11.57 -9.05 11.58
N GLU A 182 12.57 -8.17 11.53
CA GLU A 182 13.70 -8.16 12.46
C GLU A 182 13.23 -7.84 13.89
N GLY A 183 12.35 -6.84 14.05
CA GLY A 183 11.71 -6.50 15.33
C GLY A 183 10.88 -7.65 15.90
N TRP A 184 10.13 -8.37 15.06
CA TRP A 184 9.41 -9.57 15.47
C TRP A 184 10.36 -10.69 15.92
N SER A 185 11.44 -10.93 15.18
CA SER A 185 12.47 -11.89 15.58
C SER A 185 13.12 -11.53 16.92
N GLU A 186 13.40 -10.25 17.14
CA GLU A 186 13.94 -9.76 18.42
C GLU A 186 12.95 -9.96 19.56
N PHE A 187 11.65 -9.66 19.34
CA PHE A 187 10.62 -9.90 20.35
C PHE A 187 10.59 -11.37 20.77
N LEU A 188 10.61 -12.30 19.82
CA LEU A 188 10.63 -13.73 20.11
C LEU A 188 11.86 -14.15 20.92
N ASP A 189 13.04 -13.64 20.59
CA ASP A 189 14.28 -13.94 21.33
C ASP A 189 14.22 -13.38 22.77
N GLN A 190 13.82 -12.12 22.91
CA GLN A 190 13.73 -11.45 24.21
C GLN A 190 12.67 -12.07 25.14
N THR A 191 11.67 -12.74 24.58
CA THR A 191 10.54 -13.33 25.33
C THR A 191 10.60 -14.85 25.48
N ALA A 192 11.60 -15.52 24.88
CA ALA A 192 11.73 -16.98 24.88
C ALA A 192 11.73 -17.62 26.29
N THR A 193 12.19 -16.88 27.30
CA THR A 193 12.21 -17.34 28.70
C THR A 193 11.29 -16.54 29.63
N ALA A 194 10.44 -15.67 29.08
CA ALA A 194 9.52 -14.86 29.85
C ALA A 194 8.23 -15.63 30.16
N ASP A 195 7.70 -15.42 31.37
CA ASP A 195 6.33 -15.86 31.70
C ASP A 195 5.35 -14.88 31.07
N MET A 196 4.85 -15.22 29.88
CA MET A 196 4.00 -14.36 29.07
C MET A 196 2.52 -14.62 29.35
N VAL A 197 1.74 -13.53 29.40
CA VAL A 197 0.30 -13.65 29.22
C VAL A 197 -0.01 -14.14 27.81
N ALA A 198 -1.20 -14.70 27.61
CA ALA A 198 -1.64 -15.07 26.28
C ALA A 198 -1.68 -13.83 25.39
N TYR A 199 -1.22 -13.97 24.15
CA TYR A 199 -1.21 -12.89 23.18
C TYR A 199 -1.32 -13.44 21.75
N LYS A 200 -1.57 -12.54 20.80
CA LYS A 200 -1.45 -12.82 19.37
C LYS A 200 -0.76 -11.66 18.67
N ASN A 201 -0.07 -11.96 17.59
CA ASN A 201 0.55 -10.97 16.73
C ASN A 201 -0.19 -10.85 15.39
N TYR A 202 -0.20 -9.65 14.83
CA TYR A 202 -0.61 -9.35 13.48
C TYR A 202 0.51 -8.54 12.82
N ASN A 203 0.82 -8.86 11.57
CA ASN A 203 1.87 -8.19 10.81
C ASN A 203 1.22 -7.61 9.56
N ILE A 204 1.43 -6.32 9.31
CA ILE A 204 0.94 -5.66 8.10
C ILE A 204 1.92 -4.58 7.69
N ASP A 205 2.43 -4.68 6.47
CA ASP A 205 3.44 -3.75 5.92
C ASP A 205 4.61 -3.54 6.90
N SER A 206 4.84 -2.30 7.34
CA SER A 206 5.89 -1.95 8.30
C SER A 206 5.45 -1.99 9.76
N PHE A 207 4.31 -2.60 10.07
CA PHE A 207 3.72 -2.62 11.41
C PHE A 207 3.71 -4.02 12.05
N LEU A 208 4.14 -4.08 13.30
CA LEU A 208 3.91 -5.23 14.19
C LEU A 208 2.86 -4.83 15.22
N ILE A 209 1.80 -5.62 15.32
CA ILE A 209 0.71 -5.41 16.27
C ILE A 209 0.68 -6.61 17.22
N LEU A 210 0.78 -6.37 18.52
CA LEU A 210 0.64 -7.40 19.54
C LEU A 210 -0.61 -7.13 20.36
N PHE A 211 -1.51 -8.11 20.44
CA PHE A 211 -2.68 -8.04 21.31
C PHE A 211 -2.49 -8.99 22.50
N ALA A 212 -2.34 -8.44 23.70
CA ALA A 212 -2.24 -9.19 24.94
C ALA A 212 -3.63 -9.34 25.58
N TYR A 213 -4.10 -10.58 25.71
CA TYR A 213 -5.44 -10.89 26.19
C TYR A 213 -5.56 -10.68 27.71
N LYS A 214 -6.68 -10.09 28.13
CA LYS A 214 -7.16 -10.20 29.52
C LYS A 214 -7.99 -11.47 29.73
N ASN A 215 -8.75 -11.87 28.70
CA ASN A 215 -9.56 -13.09 28.68
C ASN A 215 -9.41 -13.82 27.33
N LEU A 216 -9.30 -15.15 27.37
CA LEU A 216 -9.17 -16.00 26.18
C LEU A 216 -10.49 -16.12 25.39
N GLU A 217 -11.63 -15.90 26.02
CA GLU A 217 -12.97 -15.95 25.39
C GLU A 217 -13.37 -14.60 24.77
N THR A 218 -12.41 -13.89 24.17
CA THR A 218 -12.64 -12.57 23.58
C THR A 218 -13.04 -12.66 22.10
N ASP A 219 -14.03 -11.86 21.71
CA ASP A 219 -14.35 -11.64 20.30
C ASP A 219 -13.45 -10.59 19.64
N ALA A 220 -12.61 -9.89 20.43
CA ALA A 220 -11.72 -8.85 19.94
C ALA A 220 -10.68 -9.41 18.97
N ASP A 221 -10.15 -10.63 19.21
CA ASP A 221 -9.21 -11.26 18.27
C ASP A 221 -9.79 -11.35 16.85
N ARG A 222 -11.01 -11.90 16.75
CA ARG A 222 -11.69 -12.08 15.45
C ARG A 222 -11.92 -10.75 14.75
N LYS A 223 -12.29 -9.72 15.49
CA LYS A 223 -12.54 -8.37 14.96
C LYS A 223 -11.24 -7.67 14.54
N ILE A 224 -10.18 -7.77 15.34
CA ILE A 224 -8.86 -7.23 14.99
C ILE A 224 -8.35 -7.95 13.73
N GLN A 225 -8.42 -9.28 13.69
CA GLN A 225 -8.06 -10.04 12.51
C GLN A 225 -8.84 -9.54 11.27
N HIS A 226 -10.15 -9.37 11.37
CA HIS A 226 -10.96 -8.86 10.27
C HIS A 226 -10.56 -7.44 9.83
N ALA A 227 -10.22 -6.56 10.77
CA ALA A 227 -9.71 -5.23 10.44
C ALA A 227 -8.36 -5.28 9.70
N ILE A 228 -7.45 -6.14 10.16
CA ILE A 228 -6.15 -6.32 9.50
C ILE A 228 -6.34 -6.97 8.13
N ASP A 229 -7.25 -7.94 8.04
CA ASP A 229 -7.63 -8.58 6.79
C ASP A 229 -8.17 -7.52 5.83
N GLU A 230 -9.12 -6.66 6.21
CA GLU A 230 -9.62 -5.55 5.36
C GLU A 230 -8.51 -4.57 4.92
N LEU A 231 -7.50 -4.32 5.76
CA LEU A 231 -6.35 -3.50 5.36
C LEU A 231 -5.41 -4.24 4.39
N SER A 232 -5.44 -5.57 4.41
CA SER A 232 -4.63 -6.45 3.57
C SER A 232 -5.36 -6.96 2.31
N GLU A 233 -6.69 -6.93 2.34
CA GLU A 233 -7.63 -7.42 1.35
C GLU A 233 -8.11 -6.29 0.44
N TRP A 234 -8.69 -6.73 -0.67
CA TRP A 234 -9.06 -5.97 -1.84
C TRP A 234 -10.56 -6.06 -2.07
#